data_AF-A0A3S4R2N1-F1
#
_entry.id   AF-A0A3S4R2N1-F1
#
_cell.length_a   1.000
_cell.length_b   1.000
_cell.length_c   1.000
_cell.angle_alpha   90.00
_cell.angle_beta   90.00
_cell.angle_gamma   90.00
#
_symmetry.space_group_name_H-M   'P 1'
#
loop_
_entity.id
_entity.type
_entity.pdbx_description
1 polymer ?
#
loop_
_entity_poly.entity_id
_entity_poly.type
_entity_poly.pdbx_seq_one_letter_code
_entity_poly.pdbx_strand_id
1 'polypeptide(L)'
;MNNVLGTLISAGGWIGAAELLAAYILVSKGRLAGDSLRYQALNISASVLLLVNCAYTGAWPSAIANSFYVLVGIVILLTVKRAYITQLARRRRFSAAARLRGDRELAA
;
A
#
# COMPACT_ATOMS: atom_id res chain seq x y z
N MET A 1 -29.39 19.76 -11.25
CA MET A 1 -28.03 19.35 -11.68
C MET A 1 -27.38 18.70 -10.45
N ASN A 2 -26.91 17.43 -10.54
CA ASN A 2 -26.01 16.70 -9.59
C ASN A 2 -26.24 15.16 -9.52
N ASN A 3 -27.17 14.59 -10.30
CA ASN A 3 -27.41 13.13 -10.27
C ASN A 3 -26.19 12.32 -10.73
N VAL A 4 -25.49 12.79 -11.78
CA VAL A 4 -24.33 12.10 -12.35
C VAL A 4 -23.18 12.03 -11.34
N LEU A 5 -22.90 13.13 -10.63
CA LEU A 5 -21.84 13.16 -9.61
C LEU A 5 -22.15 12.18 -8.46
N GLY A 6 -23.40 12.18 -7.97
CA GLY A 6 -23.83 11.26 -6.92
C GLY A 6 -23.79 9.78 -7.35
N THR A 7 -24.12 9.49 -8.62
CA THR A 7 -24.00 8.13 -9.19
C THR A 7 -22.54 7.70 -9.31
N LEU A 8 -21.64 8.58 -9.78
CA LEU A 8 -20.21 8.27 -9.87
C LEU A 8 -19.59 8.04 -8.49
N ILE A 9 -19.94 8.85 -7.49
CA ILE A 9 -19.47 8.68 -6.12
C ILE A 9 -20.01 7.39 -5.50
N SER A 10 -21.28 7.05 -5.76
CA SER A 10 -21.90 5.79 -5.33
C SER A 10 -21.23 4.57 -5.98
N ALA A 11 -21.03 4.60 -7.29
CA ALA A 11 -20.32 3.56 -8.01
C ALA A 11 -18.89 3.39 -7.49
N GLY A 12 -18.17 4.50 -7.25
CA GLY A 12 -16.86 4.50 -6.61
C GLY A 12 -16.87 3.84 -5.23
N GLY A 13 -17.86 4.14 -4.39
CA GLY A 13 -18.01 3.51 -3.08
C GLY A 13 -18.19 1.98 -3.16
N TRP A 14 -19.04 1.49 -4.06
CA TRP A 14 -19.23 0.05 -4.29
C TRP A 14 -17.98 -0.63 -4.85
N ILE A 15 -17.27 0.04 -5.77
CA ILE A 15 -15.98 -0.44 -6.28
C ILE A 15 -14.96 -0.53 -5.15
N GLY A 16 -14.86 0.50 -4.31
CA GLY A 16 -13.97 0.52 -3.15
C GLY A 16 -14.30 -0.59 -2.15
N ALA A 17 -15.58 -0.85 -1.89
CA ALA A 17 -16.00 -1.96 -1.03
C ALA A 17 -15.59 -3.33 -1.59
N ALA A 18 -15.80 -3.54 -2.90
CA ALA A 18 -15.40 -4.78 -3.57
C ALA A 18 -13.88 -4.96 -3.57
N GLU A 19 -13.13 -3.88 -3.78
CA GLU A 19 -11.66 -3.86 -3.75
C GLU A 19 -11.13 -4.17 -2.35
N LEU A 20 -11.70 -3.56 -1.30
CA LEU A 20 -11.35 -3.83 0.09
C LEU A 20 -11.59 -5.31 0.44
N LEU A 21 -12.72 -5.87 0.02
CA LEU A 21 -13.06 -7.27 0.25
C LEU A 21 -12.09 -8.20 -0.49
N ALA A 22 -11.75 -7.89 -1.74
CA ALA A 22 -10.76 -8.65 -2.50
C ALA A 22 -9.38 -8.61 -1.82
N ALA A 23 -8.94 -7.43 -1.37
CA ALA A 23 -7.69 -7.27 -0.63
C ALA A 23 -7.69 -8.10 0.67
N TYR A 24 -8.80 -8.09 1.41
CA TYR A 24 -8.97 -8.90 2.62
C TYR A 24 -8.90 -10.39 2.32
N ILE A 25 -9.62 -10.88 1.30
CA ILE A 25 -9.58 -12.29 0.88
C ILE A 25 -8.16 -12.73 0.52
N LEU A 26 -7.40 -11.89 -0.20
CA LEU A 26 -6.03 -12.20 -0.59
C LEU A 26 -5.10 -12.30 0.63
N VAL A 27 -5.26 -11.42 1.62
CA VAL A 27 -4.51 -11.50 2.88
C VAL A 27 -4.92 -12.71 3.72
N SER A 28 -6.22 -12.95 3.89
CA SER A 28 -6.73 -14.11 4.66
C SER A 28 -6.32 -15.45 4.05
N LYS A 29 -6.19 -15.53 2.73
CA LYS A 29 -5.68 -16.73 2.04
C LYS A 29 -4.15 -16.86 2.10
N GLY A 30 -3.44 -15.95 2.78
CA GLY A 30 -1.98 -15.91 2.84
C GLY A 30 -1.30 -15.64 1.49
N ARG A 31 -2.07 -15.18 0.48
CA ARG A 31 -1.54 -14.87 -0.87
C ARG A 31 -0.79 -13.54 -0.88
N LEU A 32 -1.16 -12.64 0.01
CA LEU A 32 -0.49 -11.36 0.24
C LEU A 32 -0.20 -11.21 1.73
N ALA A 33 0.99 -10.71 2.05
CA ALA A 33 1.30 -10.29 3.41
C ALA A 33 0.69 -8.91 3.69
N GLY A 34 0.28 -8.64 4.93
CA GLY A 34 -0.31 -7.36 5.34
C GLY A 34 0.66 -6.18 5.25
N ASP A 35 1.97 -6.43 5.20
CA ASP A 35 3.02 -5.45 4.93
C ASP A 35 3.42 -5.38 3.44
N SER A 36 2.75 -6.15 2.57
CA SER A 36 3.10 -6.14 1.15
C SER A 36 2.68 -4.84 0.47
N LEU A 37 3.56 -4.36 -0.42
CA LEU A 37 3.31 -3.15 -1.22
C LEU A 37 1.99 -3.23 -2.01
N ARG A 38 1.68 -4.43 -2.52
CA ARG A 38 0.46 -4.69 -3.31
C ARG A 38 -0.81 -4.60 -2.44
N TYR A 39 -0.78 -5.20 -1.24
CA TYR A 39 -1.90 -5.09 -0.31
C TYR A 39 -2.12 -3.64 0.12
N GLN A 40 -1.05 -2.91 0.46
CA GLN A 40 -1.19 -1.52 0.90
C GLN A 40 -1.66 -0.60 -0.21
N ALA A 41 -1.26 -0.83 -1.46
CA ALA A 41 -1.81 -0.10 -2.59
C ALA A 41 -3.34 -0.30 -2.73
N LEU A 42 -3.80 -1.56 -2.69
CA LEU A 42 -5.22 -1.92 -2.75
C LEU A 42 -6.03 -1.37 -1.56
N ASN A 43 -5.45 -1.42 -0.35
CA ASN A 43 -6.09 -0.92 0.86
C ASN A 43 -6.26 0.61 0.78
N ILE A 44 -5.23 1.34 0.36
CA ILE A 44 -5.30 2.80 0.23
C ILE A 44 -6.31 3.21 -0.85
N SER A 45 -6.29 2.59 -2.04
CA SER A 45 -7.25 2.91 -3.11
C SER A 45 -8.68 2.67 -2.65
N ALA A 46 -8.96 1.47 -2.12
CA ALA A 46 -10.27 1.10 -1.62
C ALA A 46 -10.78 2.05 -0.51
N SER A 47 -9.91 2.37 0.45
CA SER A 47 -10.27 3.28 1.54
C SER A 47 -10.48 4.72 1.08
N VAL A 48 -9.76 5.21 0.06
CA VAL A 48 -10.02 6.54 -0.52
C VAL A 48 -11.40 6.57 -1.20
N LEU A 49 -11.73 5.55 -2.00
CA LEU A 49 -13.04 5.42 -2.66
C LEU A 49 -14.20 5.41 -1.65
N LEU A 50 -14.05 4.62 -0.57
CA LEU A 50 -15.03 4.57 0.52
C LEU A 50 -15.10 5.86 1.32
N LEU A 51 -13.96 6.50 1.61
CA LEU A 51 -13.91 7.78 2.31
C LEU A 51 -14.72 8.85 1.57
N VAL A 52 -14.51 8.99 0.25
CA VAL A 52 -15.23 9.95 -0.59
C VAL A 52 -16.73 9.64 -0.61
N ASN A 53 -17.09 8.36 -0.73
CA ASN A 53 -18.48 7.93 -0.72
C ASN A 53 -19.19 8.20 0.62
N CYS A 54 -18.55 7.84 1.73
CA CYS A 54 -19.08 8.03 3.07
C CYS A 54 -19.17 9.51 3.44
N ALA A 55 -18.20 10.33 3.05
CA ALA A 55 -18.25 11.78 3.24
C ALA A 55 -19.42 12.40 2.45
N TYR A 56 -19.65 11.96 1.22
CA TYR A 56 -20.76 12.43 0.38
C TYR A 56 -22.14 12.02 0.93
N THR A 57 -22.25 10.81 1.49
CA THR A 57 -23.51 10.29 2.05
C THR A 57 -23.76 10.72 3.50
N GLY A 58 -22.80 11.40 4.15
CA GLY A 58 -22.91 11.82 5.55
C GLY A 58 -22.61 10.71 6.57
N ALA A 59 -22.10 9.56 6.14
CA ALA A 59 -21.70 8.44 6.99
C ALA A 59 -20.35 8.70 7.70
N TRP A 60 -20.31 9.71 8.56
CA TRP A 60 -19.09 10.19 9.23
C TRP A 60 -18.28 9.13 9.99
N PRO A 61 -18.88 8.17 10.74
CA PRO A 61 -18.10 7.12 11.40
C PRO A 61 -17.29 6.28 10.41
N SER A 62 -17.90 5.92 9.27
CA SER A 62 -17.23 5.15 8.22
C SER A 62 -16.18 5.98 7.48
N ALA A 63 -16.45 7.26 7.24
CA ALA A 63 -15.47 8.18 6.66
C ALA A 63 -14.21 8.27 7.55
N ILE A 64 -14.38 8.42 8.86
CA ILE A 64 -13.26 8.45 9.81
C ILE A 64 -12.52 7.11 9.83
N ALA A 65 -13.22 5.98 9.83
CA ALA A 65 -12.56 4.67 9.77
C ALA A 65 -11.70 4.51 8.50
N ASN A 66 -12.23 4.91 7.34
CA ASN A 66 -11.50 4.84 6.07
C ASN A 66 -10.30 5.79 6.03
N SER A 67 -10.36 6.96 6.66
CA SER A 67 -9.18 7.84 6.77
C SER A 67 -8.07 7.21 7.60
N PHE A 68 -8.39 6.48 8.68
CA PHE A 68 -7.41 5.70 9.43
C PHE A 68 -6.77 4.60 8.58
N TYR A 69 -7.54 3.87 7.78
CA TYR A 69 -6.99 2.85 6.87
C TYR A 69 -6.03 3.45 5.84
N VAL A 70 -6.35 4.62 5.29
CA VAL A 70 -5.45 5.36 4.39
C VAL A 70 -4.15 5.73 5.12
N LEU A 71 -4.25 6.28 6.34
CA LEU A 71 -3.08 6.71 7.12
C LEU A 71 -2.17 5.53 7.48
N VAL A 72 -2.75 4.44 7.98
CA VAL A 72 -2.01 3.21 8.29
C VAL A 72 -1.34 2.66 7.03
N GLY A 73 -2.04 2.63 5.91
CA GLY A 73 -1.49 2.12 4.67
C GLY A 73 -0.29 2.93 4.17
N ILE A 74 -0.37 4.27 4.26
CA ILE A 74 0.74 5.16 3.92
C ILE A 74 1.95 4.90 4.84
N VAL A 75 1.75 4.79 6.15
CA VAL A 75 2.83 4.53 7.12
C VAL A 75 3.55 3.21 6.82
N ILE A 76 2.79 2.14 6.54
CA ILE A 76 3.36 0.84 6.21
C ILE A 76 4.11 0.91 4.87
N LEU A 77 3.54 1.54 3.85
CA LEU A 77 4.18 1.72 2.55
C LEU A 77 5.53 2.44 2.66
N LEU A 78 5.60 3.51 3.46
CA LEU A 78 6.83 4.25 3.72
C LEU A 78 7.87 3.41 4.47
N THR A 79 7.43 2.59 5.43
CA THR A 79 8.30 1.71 6.21
C THR A 79 8.92 0.61 5.33
N VAL A 80 8.10 -0.04 4.50
CA VAL A 80 8.53 -1.10 3.58
C VAL A 80 9.50 -0.56 2.52
N LYS A 81 9.23 0.63 1.98
CA LYS A 81 10.13 1.29 1.02
C LYS A 81 11.49 1.59 1.65
N ARG A 82 11.53 2.07 2.90
CA ARG A 82 12.78 2.31 3.65
C ARG A 82 13.56 1.01 3.90
N ALA A 83 12.87 -0.05 4.29
CA ALA A 83 13.49 -1.37 4.49
C ALA A 83 14.10 -1.92 3.20
N TYR A 84 13.37 -1.81 2.08
CA TYR A 84 13.85 -2.24 0.77
C TYR A 84 15.10 -1.47 0.32
N ILE A 85 15.10 -0.14 0.42
CA ILE A 85 16.25 0.70 0.06
C ILE A 85 17.47 0.35 0.93
N THR A 86 17.26 0.14 2.22
CA THR A 86 18.33 -0.24 3.16
C THR A 86 18.94 -1.60 2.81
N GLN A 87 18.10 -2.58 2.47
CA GLN A 87 18.58 -3.90 2.02
C GLN A 87 19.39 -3.79 0.72
N LEU A 88 18.94 -2.98 -0.23
CA LEU A 88 19.64 -2.78 -1.49
C LEU A 88 21.01 -2.12 -1.27
N ALA A 89 21.08 -1.12 -0.40
CA ALA A 89 22.33 -0.45 -0.03
C ALA A 89 23.32 -1.42 0.66
N ARG A 90 22.84 -2.31 1.54
CA ARG A 90 23.68 -3.35 2.16
C ARG A 90 24.21 -4.34 1.13
N ARG A 91 23.35 -4.85 0.22
CA ARG A 91 23.78 -5.78 -0.85
C ARG A 91 24.88 -5.18 -1.73
N ARG A 92 24.73 -3.92 -2.15
CA ARG A 92 25.75 -3.21 -2.95
C ARG A 92 27.08 -3.09 -2.22
N ARG A 93 27.06 -2.80 -0.91
CA ARG A 93 28.28 -2.72 -0.09
C ARG A 93 29.01 -4.06 0.02
N PHE A 94 28.28 -5.15 0.23
CA PHE A 94 28.88 -6.50 0.25
C PHE A 94 29.49 -6.87 -1.10
N SER A 95 28.78 -6.63 -2.21
CA SER A 95 29.32 -6.89 -3.56
C SER A 95 30.54 -6.03 -3.89
N ALA A 96 30.59 -4.78 -3.44
CA ALA A 96 31.76 -3.91 -3.62
C ALA A 96 32.96 -4.37 -2.76
N ALA A 97 32.73 -4.76 -1.50
CA ALA A 97 33.77 -5.26 -0.61
C ALA A 97 34.38 -6.58 -1.10
N ALA A 98 33.57 -7.48 -1.67
CA ALA A 98 34.05 -8.74 -2.24
C ALA A 98 34.95 -8.53 -3.47
N ARG A 99 34.63 -7.56 -4.34
CA ARG A 99 35.47 -7.21 -5.50
C ARG A 99 36.84 -6.68 -5.07
N LEU A 100 36.86 -5.73 -4.13
CA LEU A 100 38.10 -5.15 -3.61
C LEU A 100 39.02 -6.18 -2.94
N ARG A 101 38.46 -7.26 -2.36
CA ARG A 101 39.24 -8.33 -1.74
C ARG A 101 39.88 -9.24 -2.79
N GLY A 102 39.14 -9.60 -3.83
CA GLY A 102 39.67 -10.40 -4.95
C GLY A 102 40.78 -9.68 -5.71
N ASP A 103 40.63 -8.37 -5.94
CA ASP A 103 41.65 -7.57 -6.63
C ASP A 103 42.97 -7.51 -5.84
N ARG A 104 42.92 -7.56 -4.50
CA ARG A 104 44.12 -7.60 -3.65
C ARG A 104 44.81 -8.96 -3.63
N GLU A 105 44.06 -10.05 -3.72
CA GLU A 105 44.62 -11.41 -3.77
C GLU A 105 45.31 -11.70 -5.12
N LEU A 106 44.87 -11.07 -6.21
CA LEU A 106 45.52 -11.17 -7.54
C LEU A 106 46.80 -10.33 -7.68
N ALA A 107 46.98 -9.34 -6.80
CA ALA A 107 48.12 -8.41 -6.84
C ALA A 107 49.27 -8.82 -5.90
N ALA A 108 49.12 -9.91 -5.16
CA ALA A 108 50.11 -10.48 -4.22
C ALA A 108 50.73 -11.74 -4.80
#